data_AF-A0A382XGK3-F1
#
_entry.id   AF-A0A382XGK3-F1
#
_cell.length_a   1.000
_cell.length_b   1.000
_cell.length_c   1.000
_cell.angle_alpha   90.00
_cell.angle_beta   90.00
_cell.angle_gamma   90.00
#
_symmetry.space_group_name_H-M   'P 1'
#
loop_
_entity.id
_entity.type
_entity.pdbx_description
1 polymer ?
#
loop_
_entity_poly.entity_id
_entity_poly.type
_entity_poly.pdbx_seq_one_letter_code
_entity_poly.pdbx_strand_id
1 'polypeptide(L)'
;EAVKLDAIELAFQVMSADGVADPQELETINRIAESLGIDYDEIEKFKDQNILKLDASVASEKSMEALLDIDSDWDNEQINRHLRTLFQRWNGRLNSLDEGPEREQAQHMIDLIGKCQKKYADSA
;
A
#
# COMPACT_ATOMS: atom_id res chain seq x y z
N GLU A 1 19.17 -11.79 11.38
CA GLU A 1 18.22 -11.21 10.41
C GLU A 1 16.86 -10.94 11.04
N ALA A 2 16.27 -11.89 11.78
CA ALA A 2 14.97 -11.71 12.48
C ALA A 2 14.79 -10.36 13.22
N VAL A 3 15.76 -9.93 14.04
CA VAL A 3 15.66 -8.68 14.82
C VAL A 3 15.48 -7.42 13.94
N LYS A 4 16.03 -7.42 12.72
CA LYS A 4 15.88 -6.29 11.78
C LYS A 4 14.45 -6.24 11.23
N LEU A 5 13.87 -7.39 10.96
CA LEU A 5 12.51 -7.56 10.46
C LEU A 5 11.49 -7.23 11.56
N ASP A 6 11.74 -7.72 12.78
CA ASP A 6 10.92 -7.39 13.97
C ASP A 6 10.87 -5.88 14.24
N ALA A 7 11.98 -5.18 14.00
CA ALA A 7 12.06 -3.73 14.18
C ALA A 7 11.21 -2.96 13.14
N ILE A 8 11.22 -3.42 11.88
CA ILE A 8 10.37 -2.84 10.82
C ILE A 8 8.90 -3.15 11.07
N GLU A 9 8.58 -4.38 11.45
CA GLU A 9 7.22 -4.76 11.80
C GLU A 9 6.68 -3.91 12.94
N LEU A 10 7.47 -3.72 14.01
CA LEU A 10 7.09 -2.85 15.12
C LEU A 10 6.87 -1.41 14.66
N ALA A 11 7.69 -0.89 13.76
CA ALA A 11 7.55 0.47 13.26
C ALA A 11 6.26 0.65 12.45
N PHE A 12 5.91 -0.33 11.61
CA PHE A 12 4.61 -0.34 10.91
C PHE A 12 3.42 -0.51 11.85
N GLN A 13 3.56 -1.31 12.92
CA GLN A 13 2.51 -1.48 13.93
C GLN A 13 2.27 -0.19 14.73
N VAL A 14 3.33 0.54 15.05
CA VAL A 14 3.24 1.85 15.74
C VAL A 14 2.60 2.89 14.82
N MET A 15 3.03 2.97 13.56
CA MET A 15 2.41 3.86 12.55
C MET A 15 0.93 3.53 12.33
N SER A 16 0.55 2.26 12.39
CA SER A 16 -0.85 1.85 12.22
C SER A 16 -1.69 1.97 13.52
N ALA A 17 -1.08 2.28 14.67
CA ALA A 17 -1.76 2.22 15.97
C ALA A 17 -2.76 3.36 16.20
N ASP A 18 -2.54 4.51 15.58
CA ASP A 18 -3.49 5.64 15.58
C ASP A 18 -4.46 5.59 14.37
N GLY A 19 -4.30 4.59 13.50
CA GLY A 19 -5.11 4.38 12.31
C GLY A 19 -4.72 5.27 11.12
N VAL A 20 -3.65 6.06 11.20
CA VAL A 20 -3.23 7.00 10.16
C VAL A 20 -1.79 6.71 9.75
N ALA A 21 -1.59 6.24 8.52
CA ALA A 21 -0.24 6.21 7.95
C ALA A 21 0.15 7.61 7.46
N ASP A 22 0.92 8.34 8.29
CA ASP A 22 1.50 9.62 7.90
C ASP A 22 2.69 9.41 6.93
N PRO A 23 2.76 10.15 5.81
CA PRO A 23 3.88 10.06 4.87
C PRO A 23 5.28 10.25 5.50
N GLN A 24 5.41 11.08 6.53
CA GLN A 24 6.67 11.32 7.24
C GLN A 24 7.08 10.11 8.09
N GLU A 25 6.11 9.38 8.64
CA GLU A 25 6.37 8.14 9.38
C GLU A 25 6.81 7.04 8.41
N LEU A 26 6.19 6.98 7.24
CA LEU A 26 6.55 6.04 6.18
C LEU A 26 7.97 6.30 5.63
N GLU A 27 8.34 7.57 5.45
CA GLU A 27 9.72 7.96 5.11
C GLU A 27 10.71 7.56 6.22
N THR A 28 10.31 7.74 7.48
CA THR A 28 11.13 7.36 8.64
C THR A 28 11.35 5.84 8.68
N ILE A 29 10.31 5.04 8.42
CA ILE A 29 10.40 3.57 8.34
C ILE A 29 11.36 3.15 7.22
N ASN A 30 11.26 3.76 6.04
CA ASN A 30 12.17 3.48 4.92
C ASN A 30 13.63 3.81 5.27
N ARG A 31 13.91 4.94 5.93
CA ARG A 31 15.27 5.30 6.39
C ARG A 31 15.82 4.33 7.45
N ILE A 32 14.96 3.83 8.33
CA ILE A 32 15.32 2.79 9.31
C ILE A 32 15.68 1.50 8.57
N ALA A 33 14.90 1.12 7.57
CA ALA A 33 15.15 -0.10 6.78
C ALA A 33 16.45 -0.03 5.98
N GLU A 34 16.73 1.10 5.32
CA GLU A 34 18.01 1.35 4.65
C GLU A 34 19.18 1.29 5.62
N SER A 35 19.05 1.90 6.81
CA SER A 35 20.10 1.89 7.84
C SER A 35 20.36 0.49 8.41
N LEU A 36 19.34 -0.38 8.40
CA LEU A 36 19.44 -1.78 8.80
C LEU A 36 19.93 -2.68 7.66
N GLY A 37 20.03 -2.17 6.43
CA GLY A 37 20.42 -2.92 5.24
C GLY A 37 19.43 -4.02 4.89
N ILE A 38 18.13 -3.73 5.03
CA ILE A 38 17.03 -4.62 4.62
C ILE A 38 16.72 -4.37 3.15
N ASP A 39 16.56 -5.43 2.38
CA ASP A 39 16.27 -5.33 0.95
C ASP A 39 14.83 -4.82 0.71
N TYR A 40 14.64 -4.05 -0.35
CA TYR A 40 13.36 -3.39 -0.67
C TYR A 40 12.23 -4.42 -0.90
N ASP A 41 12.56 -5.56 -1.49
CA ASP A 41 11.62 -6.68 -1.69
C ASP A 41 11.11 -7.29 -0.37
N GLU A 42 11.89 -7.20 0.71
CA GLU A 42 11.43 -7.63 2.04
C GLU A 42 10.50 -6.57 2.65
N ILE A 43 10.82 -5.29 2.47
CA ILE A 43 9.97 -4.17 2.92
C ILE A 43 8.60 -4.23 2.23
N GLU A 44 8.54 -4.54 0.94
CA GLU A 44 7.28 -4.63 0.19
C GLU A 44 6.34 -5.69 0.77
N LYS A 45 6.88 -6.83 1.22
CA LYS A 45 6.09 -7.87 1.91
C LYS A 45 5.53 -7.41 3.25
N PHE A 46 6.30 -6.63 4.03
CA PHE A 46 5.83 -6.06 5.30
C PHE A 46 4.82 -4.94 5.11
N LYS A 47 4.99 -4.14 4.06
CA LYS A 47 4.01 -3.13 3.62
C LYS A 47 2.69 -3.81 3.29
N ASP A 48 2.72 -4.87 2.48
CA ASP A 48 1.54 -5.67 2.13
C ASP A 48 0.86 -6.27 3.38
N GLN A 49 1.63 -6.84 4.32
CA GLN A 49 1.10 -7.43 5.56
C GLN A 49 0.53 -6.40 6.55
N ASN A 50 1.09 -5.21 6.67
CA ASN A 50 0.58 -4.18 7.58
C ASN A 50 -0.55 -3.33 6.96
N ILE A 51 -0.64 -3.26 5.63
CA ILE A 51 -1.82 -2.72 4.92
C ILE A 51 -3.11 -3.42 5.35
N LEU A 52 -3.07 -4.71 5.74
CA LEU A 52 -4.21 -5.43 6.30
C LEU A 52 -4.76 -4.83 7.60
N LYS A 53 -3.93 -4.15 8.37
CA LYS A 53 -4.31 -3.54 9.66
C LYS A 53 -4.69 -2.07 9.52
N LEU A 54 -4.37 -1.45 8.39
CA LEU A 54 -4.80 -0.10 8.05
C LEU A 54 -6.23 -0.15 7.54
N ASP A 55 -7.18 0.15 8.43
CA ASP A 55 -8.56 0.42 8.07
C ASP A 55 -8.60 1.47 6.95
N ALA A 56 -8.92 1.07 5.72
CA ALA A 56 -9.06 1.95 4.54
C ALA A 56 -10.17 3.01 4.65
N SER A 57 -10.73 3.20 5.84
CA SER A 57 -11.61 4.31 6.18
C SER A 57 -10.84 5.60 6.49
N VAL A 58 -9.53 5.55 6.77
CA VAL A 58 -8.77 6.72 7.28
C VAL A 58 -7.58 7.12 6.41
N ALA A 59 -7.26 6.36 5.35
CA ALA A 59 -6.19 6.72 4.42
C ALA A 59 -6.52 8.04 3.69
N SER A 60 -5.71 9.07 3.88
CA SER A 60 -5.82 10.31 3.11
C SER A 60 -5.57 10.04 1.62
N GLU A 61 -6.05 10.91 0.73
CA GLU A 61 -5.86 10.73 -0.72
C GLU A 61 -4.39 10.58 -1.12
N LYS A 62 -3.47 11.31 -0.47
CA LYS A 62 -2.03 11.19 -0.69
C LYS A 62 -1.48 9.86 -0.18
N SER A 63 -2.01 9.38 0.94
CA SER A 63 -1.65 8.06 1.49
C SER A 63 -2.12 6.95 0.56
N MET A 64 -3.28 7.12 -0.10
CA MET A 64 -3.82 6.19 -1.10
C MET A 64 -2.98 6.17 -2.39
N GLU A 65 -2.58 7.35 -2.89
CA GLU A 65 -1.71 7.48 -4.07
C GLU A 65 -0.33 6.86 -3.83
N ALA A 66 0.27 7.11 -2.65
CA ALA A 66 1.52 6.48 -2.24
C ALA A 66 1.40 4.95 -2.04
N LEU A 67 0.22 4.46 -1.60
CA LEU A 67 -0.01 3.02 -1.48
C LEU A 67 -0.04 2.32 -2.84
N LEU A 68 -0.53 3.02 -3.86
CA LEU A 68 -0.71 2.51 -5.23
C LEU A 68 0.49 2.83 -6.14
N ASP A 69 1.61 3.34 -5.60
CA ASP A 69 2.75 3.82 -6.39
C ASP A 69 2.33 4.77 -7.51
N ILE A 70 1.46 5.72 -7.19
CA ILE A 70 1.09 6.80 -8.10
C ILE A 70 2.06 7.95 -7.91
N ASP A 71 2.71 8.34 -9.00
CA ASP A 71 3.56 9.52 -9.04
C ASP A 71 2.71 10.80 -9.14
N SER A 72 3.06 11.82 -8.38
CA SER A 72 2.38 13.13 -8.41
C SER A 72 2.60 13.89 -9.72
N ASP A 73 3.64 13.53 -10.48
CA ASP A 73 3.96 14.16 -11.76
C ASP A 73 3.19 13.55 -12.94
N TRP A 74 2.42 12.47 -12.71
CA TRP A 74 1.63 11.82 -13.76
C TRP A 74 0.34 12.58 -14.06
N ASP A 75 -0.01 12.63 -15.35
CA ASP A 75 -1.32 13.11 -15.77
C ASP A 75 -2.43 12.06 -15.48
N ASN A 76 -3.68 12.52 -15.53
CA ASN A 76 -4.85 11.66 -15.27
C ASN A 76 -4.90 10.43 -16.20
N GLU A 77 -4.33 10.48 -17.41
CA GLU A 77 -4.33 9.35 -18.35
C GLU A 77 -3.29 8.29 -17.92
N GLN A 78 -2.10 8.73 -17.52
CA GLN A 78 -1.03 7.90 -16.98
C GLN A 78 -1.48 7.21 -15.69
N ILE A 79 -2.11 7.96 -14.77
CA ILE A 79 -2.65 7.44 -13.52
C ILE A 79 -3.72 6.37 -13.81
N ASN A 80 -4.68 6.66 -14.70
CA ASN A 80 -5.72 5.69 -15.06
C ASN A 80 -5.15 4.43 -15.72
N ARG A 81 -4.09 4.55 -16.52
CA ARG A 81 -3.41 3.41 -17.13
C ARG A 81 -2.75 2.52 -16.08
N HIS A 82 -2.04 3.13 -15.12
CA HIS A 82 -1.42 2.42 -14.01
C HIS A 82 -2.45 1.70 -13.13
N LEU A 83 -3.52 2.40 -12.76
CA LEU A 83 -4.63 1.84 -11.97
C LEU A 83 -5.27 0.62 -12.66
N ARG A 84 -5.41 0.63 -13.99
CA ARG A 84 -5.92 -0.53 -14.74
C ARG A 84 -4.98 -1.73 -14.67
N THR A 85 -3.67 -1.51 -14.79
CA THR A 85 -2.66 -2.57 -14.67
C THR A 85 -2.66 -3.17 -13.26
N LEU A 86 -2.71 -2.32 -12.23
CA LEU A 86 -2.85 -2.76 -10.85
C LEU A 86 -4.13 -3.55 -10.63
N PHE A 87 -5.26 -3.07 -11.16
CA PHE A 87 -6.53 -3.77 -11.06
C PHE A 87 -6.45 -5.18 -11.66
N GLN A 88 -5.88 -5.32 -12.86
CA GLN A 88 -5.70 -6.63 -13.48
C GLN A 88 -4.82 -7.56 -12.65
N ARG A 89 -3.73 -7.04 -12.08
CA ARG A 89 -2.82 -7.80 -11.20
C ARG A 89 -3.54 -8.31 -9.95
N TRP A 90 -4.21 -7.41 -9.23
CA TRP A 90 -4.89 -7.74 -7.97
C TRP A 90 -6.15 -8.58 -8.20
N ASN A 91 -6.89 -8.35 -9.28
CA ASN A 91 -8.01 -9.20 -9.68
C ASN A 91 -7.55 -10.60 -10.10
N GLY A 92 -6.39 -10.70 -10.77
CA GLY A 92 -5.74 -11.99 -11.04
C GLY A 92 -5.40 -12.72 -9.74
N ARG A 93 -4.76 -12.04 -8.79
CA ARG A 93 -4.45 -12.57 -7.46
C ARG A 93 -5.71 -13.02 -6.70
N LEU A 94 -6.76 -12.20 -6.66
CA LEU A 94 -8.03 -12.52 -6.00
C LEU A 94 -8.64 -13.83 -6.52
N ASN A 95 -8.56 -14.07 -7.83
CA ASN A 95 -9.11 -15.28 -8.45
C ASN A 95 -8.21 -16.51 -8.30
N SER A 96 -6.91 -16.32 -8.05
CA SER A 96 -5.96 -17.42 -7.84
C SER A 96 -5.76 -17.80 -6.37
N LEU A 97 -6.12 -16.92 -5.44
CA LEU A 97 -5.93 -17.12 -4.00
C LEU A 97 -7.15 -17.80 -3.37
N ASP A 98 -6.87 -18.80 -2.52
CA ASP A 98 -7.85 -19.46 -1.66
C ASP A 98 -8.38 -18.47 -0.60
N GLU A 99 -9.51 -18.81 0.04
CA GLU A 99 -10.05 -18.00 1.13
C GLU A 99 -9.04 -17.84 2.27
N GLY A 100 -8.76 -16.60 2.63
CA GLY A 100 -7.80 -16.26 3.66
C GLY A 100 -7.38 -14.77 3.61
N PRO A 101 -6.47 -14.37 4.51
CA PRO A 101 -6.03 -12.98 4.64
C PRO A 101 -5.49 -12.38 3.33
N GLU A 102 -4.83 -13.19 2.51
CA GLU A 102 -4.27 -12.77 1.21
C GLU A 102 -5.35 -12.46 0.17
N ARG A 103 -6.49 -13.14 0.22
CA ARG A 103 -7.65 -12.85 -0.63
C ARG A 103 -8.36 -11.59 -0.17
N GLU A 104 -8.45 -11.37 1.14
CA GLU A 104 -8.97 -10.11 1.71
C GLU A 104 -8.06 -8.92 1.35
N GLN A 105 -6.73 -9.10 1.34
CA GLN A 105 -5.78 -8.10 0.82
C GLN A 105 -6.05 -7.76 -0.64
N ALA A 106 -6.19 -8.79 -1.49
CA ALA A 106 -6.43 -8.56 -2.90
C ALA A 106 -7.74 -7.80 -3.12
N GLN A 107 -8.79 -8.11 -2.37
CA GLN A 107 -10.06 -7.39 -2.41
C GLN A 107 -9.89 -5.94 -1.93
N HIS A 108 -9.16 -5.73 -0.84
CA HIS A 108 -8.89 -4.41 -0.29
C HIS A 108 -8.13 -3.51 -1.26
N MET A 109 -7.10 -4.04 -1.94
CA MET A 109 -6.36 -3.32 -2.96
C MET A 109 -7.25 -2.97 -4.17
N ILE A 110 -8.15 -3.87 -4.56
CA ILE A 110 -9.15 -3.61 -5.60
C ILE A 110 -10.09 -2.46 -5.20
N ASP A 111 -10.54 -2.43 -3.95
CA ASP A 111 -11.43 -1.38 -3.45
C ASP A 111 -10.74 0.00 -3.41
N LEU A 112 -9.46 0.05 -3.00
CA LEU A 112 -8.65 1.27 -3.06
C LEU A 112 -8.45 1.78 -4.48
N ILE A 113 -8.16 0.87 -5.42
CA ILE A 113 -8.06 1.21 -6.84
C ILE A 113 -9.38 1.80 -7.35
N GLY A 114 -10.51 1.23 -6.97
CA GLY A 114 -11.84 1.75 -7.31
C GLY A 114 -12.09 3.16 -6.78
N LYS A 115 -11.69 3.46 -5.53
CA LYS A 115 -11.77 4.80 -4.95
C LYS A 115 -10.90 5.80 -5.74
N CYS A 116 -9.66 5.44 -6.06
CA CYS A 116 -8.76 6.27 -6.88
C CYS A 116 -9.31 6.50 -8.30
N GLN A 117 -9.79 5.46 -8.98
CA GLN A 117 -10.37 5.61 -10.32
C GLN A 117 -11.56 6.56 -10.32
N LYS A 118 -12.43 6.48 -9.31
CA LYS A 118 -13.58 7.38 -9.19
C LYS A 118 -13.14 8.83 -9.00
N LYS A 119 -12.13 9.10 -8.16
CA LYS A 119 -11.54 10.43 -7.97
C LYS A 119 -11.07 11.04 -9.30
N TYR A 120 -10.29 10.30 -10.07
CA TYR A 120 -9.73 10.78 -11.34
C TYR A 120 -10.74 10.80 -12.50
N ALA A 121 -11.86 10.07 -12.38
CA ALA A 121 -12.97 10.14 -13.32
C ALA A 121 -13.90 11.34 -13.05
N ASP A 122 -14.13 11.71 -11.78
CA ASP A 122 -14.92 12.88 -11.40
C ASP A 122 -14.14 14.21 -11.56
N SER A 123 -12.81 14.13 -11.71
CA SER A 123 -11.92 15.30 -11.91
C SER A 123 -11.57 15.58 -13.39
N ALA A 124 -12.17 14.86 -14.34
CA ALA A 124 -11.97 14.99 -15.79
C ALA A 124 -13.16 15.67 -16.47
#